data_AF-A0A844SWA2-F1
#
_entry.id   AF-A0A844SWA2-F1
#
_cell.length_a   1.000
_cell.length_b   1.000
_cell.length_c   1.000
_cell.angle_alpha   90.00
_cell.angle_beta   90.00
_cell.angle_gamma   90.00
#
_symmetry.space_group_name_H-M   'P 1'
#
loop_
_entity.id
_entity.type
_entity.pdbx_description
1 polymer ?
#
loop_
_entity_poly.entity_id
_entity_poly.type
_entity_poly.pdbx_seq_one_letter_code
_entity_poly.pdbx_strand_id
1 'polypeptide(L)' 'MTVQRATNITVSTVSAAPLRGTIEIDCAGAVATFAIDEEMAHRLCADLERFLTQVPRRTRAAR' A
#
# COMPACT_ATOMS: atom_id res chain seq x y z
N MET A 1 1.22 15.96 14.36
CA MET A 1 1.89 15.12 13.35
C MET A 1 1.66 15.77 11.99
N THR A 2 2.70 16.16 11.28
CA THR A 2 2.61 16.74 9.93
C THR A 2 2.43 15.60 8.92
N VAL A 3 1.36 15.66 8.12
CA VAL A 3 1.16 14.69 7.04
C VAL A 3 2.07 15.09 5.89
N GLN A 4 3.09 14.29 5.60
CA GLN A 4 3.91 14.49 4.41
C GLN A 4 3.19 13.90 3.20
N ARG A 5 3.06 14.70 2.15
CA ARG A 5 2.41 14.28 0.90
C ARG A 5 3.45 13.53 0.06
N ALA A 6 3.10 12.32 -0.36
CA ALA A 6 3.91 11.61 -1.35
C ALA A 6 3.91 12.41 -2.66
N THR A 7 5.09 12.71 -3.19
CA THR A 7 5.31 13.40 -4.46
C THR A 7 5.52 12.42 -5.59
N ASN A 8 6.11 11.26 -5.31
CA ASN A 8 6.32 10.18 -6.29
C ASN A 8 6.25 8.80 -5.61
N ILE A 9 5.75 7.80 -6.33
CA ILE A 9 5.69 6.41 -5.89
C ILE A 9 6.22 5.52 -7.02
N THR A 10 7.29 4.80 -6.75
CA THR A 10 7.87 3.82 -7.68
C THR A 10 7.69 2.42 -7.11
N VAL A 11 7.18 1.51 -7.94
CA VAL A 11 7.02 0.09 -7.58
C VAL A 11 7.85 -0.75 -8.54
N SER A 12 8.74 -1.56 -7.99
CA SER A 12 9.55 -2.51 -8.75
C SER A 12 9.36 -3.91 -8.21
N THR A 13 9.41 -4.91 -9.09
CA THR A 13 9.22 -6.31 -8.72
C THR A 13 10.29 -7.19 -9.37
N VAL A 14 10.71 -8.21 -8.62
CA VAL A 14 11.62 -9.25 -9.08
C VAL A 14 10.83 -10.55 -9.10
N SER A 15 10.67 -11.11 -10.31
CA SER A 15 9.93 -12.34 -10.58
C SER A 15 10.77 -13.61 -10.45
N ALA A 16 12.00 -13.51 -9.96
CA ALA A 16 12.83 -14.65 -9.61
C ALA A 16 12.53 -15.09 -8.17
N ALA A 17 12.40 -16.41 -7.94
CA ALA A 17 12.10 -16.93 -6.62
C ALA A 17 13.26 -16.69 -5.61
N PRO A 18 12.99 -16.27 -4.37
CA PRO A 18 11.66 -15.91 -3.84
C PRO A 18 11.17 -14.57 -4.40
N LEU A 19 9.87 -14.48 -4.74
CA LEU A 19 9.31 -13.25 -5.31
C LEU A 19 9.47 -12.09 -4.32
N ARG A 20 9.91 -10.94 -4.84
CA ARG A 20 10.09 -9.72 -4.04
C ARG A 20 9.58 -8.49 -4.78
N GLY A 21 8.89 -7.63 -4.05
CA GLY A 21 8.55 -6.28 -4.47
C GLY A 21 9.35 -5.25 -3.68
N THR A 22 9.61 -4.09 -4.27
CA THR A 22 10.14 -2.92 -3.58
C THR A 22 9.26 -1.72 -3.92
N ILE A 23 8.82 -1.00 -2.90
CA ILE A 23 8.07 0.25 -3.04
C ILE A 23 8.95 1.39 -2.53
N GLU A 24 9.17 2.39 -3.36
CA GLU A 24 9.84 3.63 -3.00
C GLU A 24 8.83 4.78 -3.03
N ILE A 25 8.77 5.55 -1.95
CA ILE A 25 7.89 6.70 -1.80
C ILE A 25 8.75 7.91 -1.54
N ASP A 26 8.72 8.88 -2.46
CA ASP A 26 9.30 10.20 -2.25
C ASP A 26 8.27 11.07 -1.51
N CYS A 27 8.67 11.57 -0.35
CA CYS A 27 7.92 12.50 0.49
C CYS A 27 8.67 13.84 0.54
N ALA A 28 8.58 14.61 -0.56
CA ALA A 28 9.17 15.95 -0.66
C ALA A 28 10.67 15.98 -0.32
N GLY A 29 11.44 15.03 -0.87
CA GLY A 29 12.89 14.93 -0.69
C GLY A 29 13.35 13.91 0.37
N ALA A 30 12.41 13.26 1.06
CA ALA A 30 12.69 12.08 1.89
C ALA A 30 12.18 10.82 1.19
N VAL A 31 13.06 9.86 0.91
CA VAL A 31 12.68 8.58 0.29
C VAL A 31 12.46 7.52 1.36
N ALA A 32 11.27 6.92 1.38
CA ALA A 32 10.96 5.75 2.18
C ALA A 32 10.89 4.51 1.27
N THR A 33 11.64 3.47 1.62
CA THR A 33 11.73 2.23 0.84
C THR A 33 11.19 1.06 1.66
N PHE A 34 10.28 0.29 1.08
CA PHE A 34 9.65 -0.87 1.69
C PHE A 34 9.87 -2.10 0.82
N ALA A 35 10.34 -3.19 1.42
CA ALA A 35 10.39 -4.49 0.76
C ALA A 35 9.07 -5.23 1.01
N ILE A 36 8.55 -5.87 -0.03
CA ILE A 36 7.37 -6.73 0.02
C ILE A 36 7.81 -8.15 -0.31
N ASP A 37 7.61 -9.06 0.62
CA ASP A 37 7.70 -10.50 0.40
C ASP A 37 6.32 -11.08 0.01
N GLU A 38 6.30 -12.36 -0.36
CA GLU A 38 5.07 -13.06 -0.77
C GLU A 38 3.99 -13.06 0.33
N GLU A 39 4.37 -13.25 1.59
CA GLU A 39 3.41 -13.29 2.70
C GLU A 39 2.73 -11.92 2.87
N MET A 40 3.52 -10.84 2.87
CA MET A 40 3.02 -9.48 2.92
C MET A 40 2.14 -9.16 1.71
N ALA A 41 2.53 -9.59 0.51
CA ALA A 41 1.75 -9.40 -0.71
C ALA A 41 0.37 -10.07 -0.60
N HIS A 42 0.31 -11.31 -0.13
CA HIS A 42 -0.95 -12.03 0.08
C HIS A 42 -1.85 -11.34 1.10
N ARG A 43 -1.29 -10.86 2.22
CA ARG A 43 -2.04 -10.11 3.24
C ARG A 43 -2.62 -8.81 2.66
N LEU A 44 -1.81 -8.04 1.92
CA LEU A 44 -2.27 -6.81 1.27
C LEU A 44 -3.40 -7.07 0.28
N CYS A 45 -3.29 -8.12 -0.53
CA CYS A 45 -4.34 -8.50 -1.47
C CYS A 45 -5.66 -8.86 -0.74
N ALA A 46 -5.58 -9.62 0.34
CA ALA A 46 -6.76 -9.98 1.13
C ALA A 46 -7.41 -8.76 1.80
N ASP A 47 -6.61 -7.84 2.34
CA ASP A 47 -7.11 -6.60 2.94
C ASP A 47 -7.73 -5.68 1.90
N LEU A 48 -7.13 -5.57 0.71
CA LEU A 48 -7.68 -4.83 -0.43
C LEU A 48 -9.00 -5.42 -0.91
N GLU A 49 -9.07 -6.73 -1.09
CA GLU A 49 -10.30 -7.43 -1.47
C GLU A 49 -11.40 -7.16 -0.45
N ARG A 50 -11.10 -7.30 0.85
CA ARG A 50 -12.03 -6.99 1.92
C ARG A 50 -12.47 -5.53 1.87
N PHE A 51 -11.56 -4.58 1.68
CA PHE A 51 -11.91 -3.16 1.60
C PHE A 51 -12.83 -2.85 0.42
N LEU A 52 -12.55 -3.41 -0.75
CA LEU A 52 -13.32 -3.18 -1.98
C LEU A 52 -14.68 -3.89 -1.97
N THR A 53 -14.76 -5.07 -1.35
CA THR A 53 -15.99 -5.88 -1.29
C THR A 53 -16.88 -5.52 -0.10
N GLN A 54 -16.34 -4.87 0.93
CA GLN A 54 -17.15 -4.24 1.95
C GLN A 54 -17.91 -3.06 1.34
N VAL A 55 -19.12 -3.36 0.84
CA VAL A 55 -20.12 -2.36 0.43
C VAL A 55 -20.15 -1.26 1.50
N PRO A 56 -20.00 0.02 1.15
CA PRO A 56 -20.05 1.10 2.12
C PRO A 56 -21.38 0.98 2.84
N ARG A 57 -21.37 0.52 4.10
CA ARG A 57 -22.47 0.82 5.00
C ARG A 57 -22.38 2.32 5.18
N ARG A 58 -23.11 3.05 4.33
CA ARG A 58 -23.34 4.49 4.44
C ARG A 58 -23.40 4.79 5.93
N THR A 59 -22.35 5.42 6.45
CA THR A 59 -22.36 5.91 7.81
C THR A 59 -23.54 6.86 7.83
N ARG A 60 -24.65 6.42 8.44
CA ARG A 60 -25.85 7.22 8.59
C ARG A 60 -25.37 8.47 9.31
N ALA A 61 -25.34 9.60 8.60
CA ALA A 61 -25.02 10.90 9.18
C ALA A 61 -25.88 11.04 10.44
N ALA A 62 -25.25 10.92 11.60
CA ALA A 62 -25.89 11.25 12.85
C ALA A 62 -25.97 12.78 12.87
N ARG A 63 -27.22 13.27 12.79
CA ARG A 63 -27.59 14.65 13.03
C ARG A 63 -27.09 15.14 14.38
#